data_AF-A0A4Q7UYL1-F1
#
_entry.id   AF-A0A4Q7UYL1-F1
#
_cell.length_a   1.000
_cell.length_b   1.000
_cell.length_c   1.000
_cell.angle_alpha   90.00
_cell.angle_beta   90.00
_cell.angle_gamma   90.00
#
_symmetry.space_group_name_H-M   'P 1'
#
loop_
_entity.id
_entity.type
_entity.pdbx_description
1 polymer ?
#
loop_
_entity_poly.entity_id
_entity_poly.type
_entity_poly.pdbx_seq_one_letter_code
_entity_poly.pdbx_strand_id
1 'polypeptide(L)'
;MSTDTAPDASVTHRPPGRLGDPALTMADDPRCDPRMMAVFNALGLGPHADGAPMGPDAGREALLEFTTAVEVGFEGLFTALADGAPRVDGVSHEARTIDGPDGNEITLHVHRPTGVDGPLPCIYQVHGGGMVMLSTEGPIYRNWREELAAAGAVVVGVQYRNGGGVLGPHPFPAGIDDCAAGLKWVHAHRDELGVTGTTVVTGDSGGANLAVALPIKAKREGWLDAISGVYAQCPYILGDGWAEGRPELPSLHENNQYWLNRSLFPLLAEVYDPGAANANDPTCWPYRATDADLQGLPPHVISVDEVDPLRDEGLQYHRKLLAAGVPSVGKVNLGLCHVGEILFRSAMPDVYANAVRDVTGFARSLA
;
A
#
# COMPACT_ATOMS: atom_id res chain seq x y z
N MET A 1 -9.35 -59.62 -11.49
CA MET A 1 -8.84 -58.66 -12.48
C MET A 1 -8.84 -57.30 -11.81
N SER A 2 -7.72 -56.94 -11.18
CA SER A 2 -7.50 -55.62 -10.59
C SER A 2 -6.76 -54.82 -11.64
N THR A 3 -7.40 -53.78 -12.17
CA THR A 3 -6.76 -52.82 -13.08
C THR A 3 -6.09 -51.77 -12.21
N ASP A 4 -4.81 -52.01 -11.95
CA ASP A 4 -3.87 -51.05 -11.39
C ASP A 4 -3.63 -49.97 -12.45
N THR A 5 -4.32 -48.84 -12.34
CA THR A 5 -4.05 -47.67 -13.20
C THR A 5 -2.81 -46.98 -12.65
N ALA A 6 -1.70 -47.11 -13.37
CA ALA A 6 -0.46 -46.37 -13.11
C ALA A 6 -0.74 -44.85 -13.07
N PRO A 7 -0.11 -44.09 -12.15
CA PRO A 7 -0.24 -42.64 -12.13
C PRO A 7 0.31 -42.04 -13.43
N ASP A 8 -0.46 -41.13 -14.02
CA ASP A 8 -0.12 -40.41 -15.25
C ASP A 8 1.20 -39.65 -15.09
N ALA A 9 2.20 -40.08 -15.85
CA ALA A 9 3.56 -39.58 -15.80
C ALA A 9 3.77 -38.47 -16.84
N SER A 10 3.15 -37.29 -16.68
CA SER A 10 3.60 -36.10 -17.43
C SER A 10 3.19 -34.72 -16.88
N VAL A 11 2.94 -34.54 -15.58
CA VAL A 11 2.88 -33.16 -15.04
C VAL A 11 4.31 -32.65 -14.87
N THR A 12 4.92 -32.16 -15.95
CA THR A 12 6.16 -31.39 -15.85
C THR A 12 5.85 -30.11 -15.09
N HIS A 13 6.41 -29.94 -13.89
CA HIS A 13 6.26 -28.71 -13.11
C HIS A 13 6.74 -27.52 -13.94
N ARG A 14 5.83 -26.60 -14.25
CA ARG A 14 6.14 -25.30 -14.85
C ARG A 14 6.09 -24.25 -13.74
N PRO A 15 7.17 -23.47 -13.51
CA PRO A 15 7.12 -22.35 -12.58
C PRO A 15 6.00 -21.37 -12.95
N PRO A 16 5.39 -20.66 -11.98
CA PRO A 16 4.30 -19.74 -12.26
C PRO A 16 4.76 -18.52 -13.05
N GLY A 17 3.80 -17.82 -13.65
CA GLY A 17 4.02 -16.52 -14.26
C GLY A 17 5.15 -16.51 -15.28
N ARG A 18 5.92 -15.43 -15.26
CA ARG A 18 7.03 -15.22 -16.18
C ARG A 18 8.29 -16.00 -15.86
N LEU A 19 8.34 -16.71 -14.73
CA LEU A 19 9.42 -17.66 -14.44
C LEU A 19 9.30 -18.91 -15.33
N GLY A 20 8.09 -19.39 -15.58
CA GLY A 20 7.84 -20.54 -16.45
C GLY A 20 7.61 -20.17 -17.91
N ASP A 21 7.32 -18.89 -18.18
CA ASP A 21 7.09 -18.35 -19.51
C ASP A 21 7.38 -16.84 -19.60
N PRO A 22 8.58 -16.43 -20.03
CA PRO A 22 8.93 -15.01 -20.12
C PRO A 22 7.99 -14.16 -20.99
N ALA A 23 7.22 -14.78 -21.90
CA ALA A 23 6.26 -14.11 -22.76
C ALA A 23 4.85 -13.99 -22.13
N LEU A 24 4.58 -14.66 -21.00
CA LEU A 24 3.26 -14.65 -20.37
C LEU A 24 2.85 -13.24 -19.97
N THR A 25 1.60 -12.93 -20.23
CA THR A 25 0.98 -11.65 -19.94
C THR A 25 -0.13 -11.83 -18.90
N MET A 26 -0.61 -10.74 -18.28
CA MET A 26 -1.77 -10.84 -17.39
C MET A 26 -3.02 -11.37 -18.09
N ALA A 27 -3.15 -11.18 -19.41
CA ALA A 27 -4.29 -11.68 -20.18
C ALA A 27 -4.28 -13.20 -20.35
N ASP A 28 -3.09 -13.81 -20.29
CA ASP A 28 -2.88 -15.24 -20.52
C ASP A 28 -2.55 -16.02 -19.23
N ASP A 29 -2.19 -15.31 -18.15
CA ASP A 29 -1.87 -15.93 -16.88
C ASP A 29 -3.16 -16.48 -16.22
N PRO A 30 -3.28 -17.80 -16.02
CA PRO A 30 -4.50 -18.41 -15.51
C PRO A 30 -4.83 -18.03 -14.07
N ARG A 31 -3.92 -17.34 -13.37
CA ARG A 31 -4.12 -16.85 -12.01
C ARG A 31 -4.94 -15.57 -11.96
N CYS A 32 -4.86 -14.71 -12.99
CA CYS A 32 -5.50 -13.40 -12.97
C CYS A 32 -7.03 -13.49 -12.91
N ASP A 33 -7.66 -12.70 -12.03
CA ASP A 33 -9.13 -12.62 -11.96
C ASP A 33 -9.69 -12.09 -13.31
N PRO A 34 -10.59 -12.83 -13.98
CA PRO A 34 -11.10 -12.43 -15.27
C PRO A 34 -11.91 -11.11 -15.23
N ARG A 35 -12.47 -10.74 -14.08
CA ARG A 35 -13.18 -9.46 -13.89
C ARG A 35 -12.21 -8.29 -13.87
N MET A 36 -11.06 -8.45 -13.22
CA MET A 36 -9.95 -7.50 -13.30
C MET A 36 -9.50 -7.34 -14.75
N MET A 37 -9.27 -8.44 -15.46
CA MET A 37 -8.84 -8.36 -16.86
C MET A 37 -9.87 -7.71 -17.79
N ALA A 38 -11.16 -7.88 -17.52
CA ALA A 38 -12.22 -7.17 -18.25
C ALA A 38 -12.10 -5.64 -18.11
N VAL A 39 -11.70 -5.14 -16.93
CA VAL A 39 -11.44 -3.71 -16.71
C VAL A 39 -10.23 -3.22 -17.50
N PHE A 40 -9.11 -3.95 -17.45
CA PHE A 40 -7.91 -3.60 -18.22
C PHE A 40 -8.23 -3.50 -19.71
N ASN A 41 -8.95 -4.49 -20.26
CA ASN A 41 -9.38 -4.49 -21.66
C ASN A 41 -10.29 -3.31 -21.99
N ALA A 42 -11.26 -2.97 -21.12
CA ALA A 42 -12.18 -1.86 -21.34
C ALA A 42 -11.49 -0.49 -21.33
N LEU A 43 -10.43 -0.34 -20.54
CA LEU A 43 -9.64 0.89 -20.44
C LEU A 43 -8.47 0.94 -21.44
N GLY A 44 -8.32 -0.09 -22.27
CA GLY A 44 -7.23 -0.18 -23.24
C GLY A 44 -5.85 -0.30 -22.58
N LEU A 45 -5.79 -0.73 -21.31
CA LEU A 45 -4.53 -1.00 -20.63
C LEU A 45 -3.92 -2.26 -21.24
N GLY A 46 -2.71 -2.12 -21.78
CA GLY A 46 -1.98 -3.24 -22.38
C GLY A 46 -1.75 -4.37 -21.37
N PRO A 47 -1.59 -5.61 -21.84
CA PRO A 47 -1.41 -6.77 -20.96
C PRO A 47 -0.02 -6.80 -20.28
N HIS A 48 0.86 -5.86 -20.65
CA HIS A 48 2.14 -5.55 -20.01
C HIS A 48 2.26 -4.05 -19.75
N ALA A 49 2.78 -3.69 -18.58
CA ALA A 49 3.21 -2.33 -18.30
C ALA A 49 4.53 -2.02 -19.01
N ASP A 50 4.56 -0.90 -19.73
CA ASP A 50 5.76 -0.39 -20.37
C ASP A 50 6.86 -0.11 -19.34
N GLY A 51 8.11 -0.27 -19.78
CA GLY A 51 9.27 0.10 -18.98
C GLY A 51 9.37 1.62 -18.86
N ALA A 52 9.99 2.07 -17.79
CA ALA A 52 10.34 3.48 -17.68
C ALA A 52 11.38 3.83 -18.76
N PRO A 53 11.31 5.04 -19.35
CA PRO A 53 12.16 5.43 -20.47
C PRO A 53 13.60 5.74 -20.06
N MET A 54 13.90 5.70 -18.76
CA MET A 54 15.18 6.10 -18.17
C MET A 54 15.51 5.28 -16.92
N GLY A 55 16.78 5.33 -16.49
CA GLY A 55 17.27 4.76 -15.23
C GLY A 55 17.31 5.80 -14.10
N PRO A 56 17.56 5.36 -12.85
CA PRO A 56 17.68 6.26 -11.69
C PRO A 56 18.85 7.25 -11.80
N ASP A 57 19.80 7.01 -12.69
CA ASP A 57 20.93 7.89 -12.99
C ASP A 57 20.60 9.05 -13.96
N ALA A 58 19.35 9.16 -14.43
CA ALA A 58 18.91 10.18 -15.40
C ALA A 58 18.96 11.63 -14.88
N GLY A 59 19.25 11.83 -13.60
CA GLY A 59 19.33 13.14 -12.95
C GLY A 59 17.99 13.61 -12.39
N ARG A 60 18.05 14.33 -11.27
CA ARG A 60 16.86 14.65 -10.45
C ARG A 60 15.75 15.38 -11.20
N GLU A 61 16.09 16.33 -12.08
CA GLU A 61 15.09 17.09 -12.84
C GLU A 61 14.26 16.17 -13.76
N ALA A 62 14.92 15.27 -14.50
CA ALA A 62 14.24 14.33 -15.39
C ALA A 62 13.35 13.34 -14.61
N LEU A 63 13.81 12.89 -13.45
CA LEU A 63 13.02 12.01 -12.58
C LEU A 63 11.78 12.71 -12.02
N LEU A 64 11.89 14.00 -11.64
CA LEU A 64 10.76 14.80 -11.15
C LEU A 64 9.75 15.09 -12.26
N GLU A 65 10.21 15.40 -13.47
CA GLU A 65 9.34 15.58 -14.64
C GLU A 65 8.61 14.28 -14.97
N PHE A 66 9.34 13.15 -15.00
CA PHE A 66 8.76 11.84 -15.28
C PHE A 66 7.71 11.44 -14.24
N THR A 67 8.01 11.58 -12.93
CA THR A 67 7.05 11.23 -11.86
C THR A 67 5.81 12.10 -11.89
N THR A 68 5.93 13.39 -12.23
CA THR A 68 4.77 14.28 -12.44
C THR A 68 3.91 13.82 -13.62
N ALA A 69 4.51 13.40 -14.74
CA ALA A 69 3.75 12.87 -15.87
C ALA A 69 3.05 11.54 -15.55
N VAL A 70 3.74 10.66 -14.82
CA VAL A 70 3.20 9.37 -14.36
C VAL A 70 2.02 9.58 -13.39
N GLU A 71 2.11 10.55 -12.48
CA GLU A 71 1.04 10.93 -11.56
C GLU A 71 -0.25 11.28 -12.29
N VAL A 72 -0.17 12.11 -13.34
CA VAL A 72 -1.34 12.48 -14.16
C VAL A 72 -2.00 11.25 -14.78
N GLY A 73 -1.21 10.29 -15.27
CA GLY A 73 -1.72 9.04 -15.84
C GLY A 73 -2.45 8.18 -14.80
N PHE A 74 -1.86 7.98 -13.62
CA PHE A 74 -2.49 7.23 -12.54
C PHE A 74 -3.75 7.90 -12.00
N GLU A 75 -3.73 9.22 -11.74
CA GLU A 75 -4.91 9.95 -11.26
C GLU A 75 -6.08 9.89 -12.26
N GLY A 76 -5.79 10.02 -13.56
CA GLY A 76 -6.80 9.87 -14.61
C GLY A 76 -7.44 8.48 -14.62
N LEU A 77 -6.61 7.44 -14.49
CA LEU A 77 -7.08 6.06 -14.41
C LEU A 77 -7.88 5.78 -13.13
N PHE A 78 -7.39 6.24 -11.98
CA PHE A 78 -8.06 6.08 -10.69
C PHE A 78 -9.39 6.82 -10.63
N THR A 79 -9.49 7.98 -11.28
CA THR A 79 -10.76 8.67 -11.47
C THR A 79 -11.74 7.83 -12.27
N ALA A 80 -11.32 7.27 -13.41
CA ALA A 80 -12.18 6.42 -14.24
C ALA A 80 -12.68 5.17 -13.50
N LEU A 81 -11.82 4.55 -12.67
CA LEU A 81 -12.20 3.40 -11.83
C LEU A 81 -13.17 3.78 -10.71
N ALA A 82 -12.95 4.92 -10.07
CA ALA A 82 -13.77 5.40 -8.96
C ALA A 82 -15.16 5.87 -9.39
N ASP A 83 -15.28 6.57 -10.53
CA ASP A 83 -16.55 7.08 -11.06
C ASP A 83 -17.52 5.96 -11.45
N GLY A 84 -17.02 4.77 -11.75
CA GLY A 84 -17.83 3.58 -12.01
C GLY A 84 -18.41 2.93 -10.75
N ALA A 85 -18.02 3.35 -9.55
CA ALA A 85 -18.45 2.75 -8.30
C ALA A 85 -19.66 3.48 -7.66
N PRO A 86 -20.56 2.77 -6.96
CA PRO A 86 -21.67 3.40 -6.25
C PRO A 86 -21.19 4.42 -5.20
N ARG A 87 -21.95 5.49 -4.98
CA ARG A 87 -21.67 6.42 -3.88
C ARG A 87 -21.81 5.72 -2.54
N VAL A 88 -20.96 6.08 -1.58
CA VAL A 88 -21.11 5.67 -0.18
C VAL A 88 -22.01 6.68 0.53
N ASP A 89 -23.12 6.20 1.09
CA ASP A 89 -24.04 7.02 1.88
C ASP A 89 -23.78 6.86 3.38
N GLY A 90 -24.30 7.78 4.18
CA GLY A 90 -24.26 7.66 5.65
C GLY A 90 -22.89 7.93 6.27
N VAL A 91 -22.02 8.67 5.59
CA VAL A 91 -20.70 9.09 6.09
C VAL A 91 -20.59 10.61 6.05
N SER A 92 -20.17 11.22 7.15
CA SER A 92 -19.78 12.64 7.21
C SER A 92 -18.30 12.79 6.92
N HIS A 93 -17.93 13.87 6.24
CA HIS A 93 -16.54 14.27 5.99
C HIS A 93 -16.28 15.68 6.52
N GLU A 94 -15.15 15.86 7.17
CA GLU A 94 -14.55 17.18 7.43
C GLU A 94 -13.04 17.17 7.13
N ALA A 95 -12.51 18.32 6.73
CA ALA A 95 -11.08 18.56 6.61
C ALA A 95 -10.59 19.37 7.81
N ARG A 96 -9.50 18.94 8.43
CA ARG A 96 -8.81 19.64 9.52
C ARG A 96 -7.40 20.00 9.06
N THR A 97 -7.00 21.25 9.23
CA THR A 97 -5.62 21.67 9.01
C THR A 97 -4.90 21.70 10.35
N ILE A 98 -3.71 21.10 10.41
CA ILE A 98 -2.84 21.07 11.58
C ILE A 98 -1.45 21.61 11.23
N ASP A 99 -0.73 22.06 12.24
CA ASP A 99 0.68 22.43 12.10
C ASP A 99 1.55 21.17 12.00
N GLY A 100 2.39 21.14 10.97
CA GLY A 100 3.41 20.13 10.76
C GLY A 100 4.76 20.49 11.41
N PRO A 101 5.73 19.56 11.35
CA PRO A 101 6.94 19.61 12.19
C PRO A 101 7.93 20.71 11.83
N ASP A 102 7.89 21.23 10.60
CA ASP A 102 8.71 22.35 10.12
C ASP A 102 7.88 23.62 9.82
N GLY A 103 6.67 23.70 10.39
CA GLY A 103 5.76 24.83 10.22
C GLY A 103 4.95 24.81 8.92
N ASN A 104 4.96 23.68 8.20
CA ASN A 104 4.03 23.43 7.11
C ASN A 104 2.61 23.18 7.63
N GLU A 105 1.61 23.33 6.76
CA GLU A 105 0.26 22.88 7.05
C GLU A 105 0.07 21.43 6.56
N ILE A 106 -0.63 20.61 7.35
CA ILE A 106 -1.01 19.24 6.99
C ILE A 106 -2.53 19.14 7.04
N THR A 107 -3.15 18.67 5.97
CA THR A 107 -4.60 18.43 5.93
C THR A 107 -4.91 16.99 6.33
N LEU A 108 -5.83 16.82 7.28
CA LEU A 108 -6.41 15.55 7.70
C LEU A 108 -7.87 15.48 7.24
N HIS A 109 -8.21 14.48 6.45
CA HIS A 109 -9.58 14.19 6.02
C HIS A 109 -10.21 13.19 6.98
N VAL A 110 -11.10 13.67 7.84
CA VAL A 110 -11.80 12.86 8.83
C VAL A 110 -13.12 12.38 8.23
N HIS A 111 -13.36 11.07 8.23
CA HIS A 111 -14.60 10.45 7.81
C HIS A 111 -15.19 9.65 8.98
N ARG A 112 -16.49 9.80 9.20
CA ARG A 112 -17.20 9.13 10.30
C ARG A 112 -18.60 8.70 9.86
N PRO A 113 -19.08 7.50 10.25
CA PRO A 113 -20.46 7.12 9.97
C PRO A 113 -21.45 8.04 10.70
N THR A 114 -22.45 8.53 9.96
CA THR A 114 -23.55 9.31 10.50
C THR A 114 -24.53 8.43 11.28
N GLY A 115 -25.17 8.97 12.32
CA GLY A 115 -26.16 8.24 13.11
C GLY A 115 -25.58 7.13 14.00
N VAL A 116 -24.26 7.10 14.19
CA VAL A 116 -23.58 6.19 15.12
C VAL A 116 -23.06 6.97 16.33
N ASP A 117 -23.64 6.67 17.49
CA ASP A 117 -23.23 7.22 18.78
C ASP A 117 -22.06 6.44 19.38
N GLY A 118 -21.25 7.12 20.20
CA GLY A 118 -20.16 6.52 20.96
C GLY A 118 -18.83 6.39 20.20
N PRO A 119 -17.77 5.96 20.91
CA PRO A 119 -16.43 5.87 20.33
C PRO A 119 -16.30 4.70 19.35
N LEU A 120 -15.54 4.90 18.27
CA LEU A 120 -15.22 3.88 17.25
C LEU A 120 -13.71 3.71 17.09
N PRO A 121 -13.20 2.55 16.63
CA PRO A 121 -11.79 2.44 16.27
C PRO A 121 -11.41 3.45 15.20
N CYS A 122 -10.19 3.97 15.30
CA CYS A 122 -9.62 4.83 14.28
C CYS A 122 -8.82 4.02 13.26
N ILE A 123 -9.03 4.30 11.98
CA ILE A 123 -8.17 3.88 10.89
C ILE A 123 -7.45 5.11 10.35
N TYR A 124 -6.15 5.20 10.60
CA TYR A 124 -5.29 6.24 10.08
C TYR A 124 -4.73 5.81 8.73
N GLN A 125 -5.25 6.38 7.65
CA GLN A 125 -4.96 5.98 6.28
C GLN A 125 -3.84 6.83 5.68
N VAL A 126 -2.79 6.15 5.22
CA VAL A 126 -1.67 6.71 4.46
C VAL A 126 -1.76 6.16 3.03
N HIS A 127 -1.88 7.05 2.04
CA HIS A 127 -2.10 6.64 0.65
C HIS A 127 -0.82 6.12 -0.03
N GLY A 128 -1.00 5.33 -1.10
CA GLY A 128 0.06 4.84 -1.97
C GLY A 128 0.70 5.90 -2.88
N GLY A 129 1.35 5.44 -3.95
CA GLY A 129 2.08 6.31 -4.89
C GLY A 129 3.60 6.36 -4.64
N GLY A 130 4.16 5.30 -4.03
CA GLY A 130 5.61 5.16 -3.82
C GLY A 130 6.24 6.24 -2.94
N MET A 131 5.44 6.88 -2.07
CA MET A 131 5.83 8.06 -1.25
C MET A 131 6.23 9.29 -2.10
N VAL A 132 5.96 9.26 -3.41
CA VAL A 132 6.47 10.21 -4.41
C VAL A 132 5.36 10.95 -5.13
N MET A 133 4.16 10.40 -5.22
CA MET A 133 3.06 10.97 -6.01
C MET A 133 1.70 10.53 -5.46
N LEU A 134 0.64 10.99 -6.12
CA LEU A 134 -0.78 10.82 -5.77
C LEU A 134 -1.19 11.61 -4.55
N SER A 135 -2.50 11.67 -4.32
CA SER A 135 -3.08 12.43 -3.22
C SER A 135 -4.09 11.63 -2.43
N THR A 136 -4.15 11.85 -1.11
CA THR A 136 -5.23 11.33 -0.26
C THR A 136 -6.61 11.83 -0.71
N GLU A 137 -6.68 12.98 -1.38
CA GLU A 137 -7.91 13.52 -1.96
C GLU A 137 -8.37 12.79 -3.23
N GLY A 138 -7.48 11.98 -3.82
CA GLY A 138 -7.77 11.17 -4.99
C GLY A 138 -9.02 10.28 -4.79
N PRO A 139 -9.84 10.09 -5.82
CA PRO A 139 -11.18 9.52 -5.66
C PRO A 139 -11.17 8.06 -5.20
N ILE A 140 -10.14 7.27 -5.56
CA ILE A 140 -9.96 5.91 -5.03
C ILE A 140 -9.76 5.93 -3.50
N TYR A 141 -8.89 6.82 -3.00
CA TYR A 141 -8.59 6.91 -1.57
C TYR A 141 -9.74 7.51 -0.78
N ARG A 142 -10.45 8.51 -1.33
CA ARG A 142 -11.70 9.00 -0.74
C ARG A 142 -12.73 7.89 -0.60
N ASN A 143 -13.02 7.15 -1.68
CA ASN A 143 -13.99 6.04 -1.66
C ASN A 143 -13.58 4.97 -0.64
N TRP A 144 -12.29 4.63 -0.55
CA TRP A 144 -11.77 3.69 0.44
C TRP A 144 -12.02 4.15 1.88
N ARG A 145 -11.73 5.41 2.19
CA ARG A 145 -12.01 5.94 3.52
C ARG A 145 -13.50 5.98 3.84
N GLU A 146 -14.33 6.35 2.87
CA GLU A 146 -15.78 6.38 3.05
C GLU A 146 -16.31 4.97 3.35
N GLU A 147 -15.86 3.94 2.62
CA GLU A 147 -16.26 2.55 2.84
C GLU A 147 -15.80 2.00 4.20
N LEU A 148 -14.56 2.29 4.60
CA LEU A 148 -14.07 1.96 5.94
C LEU A 148 -14.88 2.66 7.04
N ALA A 149 -15.26 3.93 6.83
CA ALA A 149 -16.07 4.68 7.78
C ALA A 149 -17.49 4.11 7.87
N ALA A 150 -18.14 3.83 6.73
CA ALA A 150 -19.45 3.19 6.65
C ALA A 150 -19.45 1.80 7.31
N ALA A 151 -18.33 1.10 7.25
CA ALA A 151 -18.12 -0.17 7.93
C ALA A 151 -17.88 -0.03 9.45
N GLY A 152 -17.98 1.17 10.04
CA GLY A 152 -18.04 1.41 11.48
C GLY A 152 -16.70 1.76 12.12
N ALA A 153 -15.95 2.66 11.48
CA ALA A 153 -14.71 3.24 11.99
C ALA A 153 -14.72 4.76 11.84
N VAL A 154 -13.90 5.47 12.63
CA VAL A 154 -13.45 6.82 12.26
C VAL A 154 -12.23 6.64 11.37
N VAL A 155 -12.20 7.29 10.21
CA VAL A 155 -11.09 7.16 9.26
C VAL A 155 -10.45 8.52 9.06
N VAL A 156 -9.13 8.60 9.22
CA VAL A 156 -8.38 9.84 9.05
C VAL A 156 -7.35 9.64 7.94
N GLY A 157 -7.61 10.23 6.78
CA GLY A 157 -6.63 10.29 5.68
C GLY A 157 -5.70 11.46 5.86
N VAL A 158 -4.39 11.23 5.84
CA VAL A 158 -3.38 12.30 5.90
C VAL A 158 -2.93 12.73 4.51
N GLN A 159 -2.95 14.04 4.25
CA GLN A 159 -2.34 14.65 3.08
C GLN A 159 -0.89 15.03 3.41
N TYR A 160 0.02 14.08 3.22
CA TYR A 160 1.45 14.28 3.49
C TYR A 160 2.16 14.85 2.25
N ARG A 161 3.33 15.48 2.46
CA ARG A 161 4.21 15.94 1.37
C ARG A 161 4.86 14.77 0.63
N ASN A 162 4.84 14.81 -0.70
CA ASN A 162 5.38 13.77 -1.55
C ASN A 162 6.84 14.04 -1.97
N GLY A 163 7.58 12.98 -2.30
CA GLY A 163 8.94 13.06 -2.88
C GLY A 163 9.01 13.78 -4.23
N GLY A 164 7.95 13.70 -5.03
CA GLY A 164 7.78 14.34 -6.34
C GLY A 164 6.32 14.71 -6.61
N GLY A 165 5.93 14.80 -7.88
CA GLY A 165 4.56 15.14 -8.27
C GLY A 165 4.08 16.51 -7.80
N VAL A 166 2.75 16.71 -7.81
CA VAL A 166 2.08 17.98 -7.46
C VAL A 166 2.31 18.39 -6.01
N LEU A 167 2.49 17.42 -5.11
CA LEU A 167 2.70 17.65 -3.67
C LEU A 167 4.17 17.58 -3.24
N GLY A 168 5.09 17.57 -4.20
CA GLY A 168 6.52 17.52 -3.98
C GLY A 168 7.27 18.75 -4.52
N PRO A 169 8.61 18.72 -4.56
CA PRO A 169 9.47 17.57 -4.29
C PRO A 169 10.10 17.62 -2.90
N HIS A 170 9.54 16.89 -1.93
CA HIS A 170 10.02 16.82 -0.56
C HIS A 170 10.58 15.42 -0.25
N PRO A 171 11.92 15.22 -0.34
CA PRO A 171 12.55 13.94 -0.03
C PRO A 171 12.23 13.45 1.39
N PHE A 172 12.54 12.17 1.64
CA PHE A 172 12.61 11.64 3.00
C PHE A 172 13.43 12.58 3.92
N PRO A 173 12.97 12.88 5.14
CA PRO A 173 11.83 12.28 5.86
C PRO A 173 10.51 13.08 5.81
N ALA A 174 10.33 14.05 4.90
CA ALA A 174 9.19 14.98 4.96
C ALA A 174 7.81 14.31 5.07
N GLY A 175 7.52 13.35 4.18
CA GLY A 175 6.22 12.66 4.19
C GLY A 175 5.96 11.80 5.43
N ILE A 176 6.97 11.10 5.96
CA ILE A 176 6.79 10.30 7.20
C ILE A 176 6.68 11.20 8.43
N ASP A 177 7.35 12.35 8.43
CA ASP A 177 7.24 13.34 9.49
C ASP A 177 5.84 13.98 9.52
N ASP A 178 5.25 14.27 8.36
CA ASP A 178 3.85 14.72 8.26
C ASP A 178 2.86 13.65 8.76
N CYS A 179 3.08 12.38 8.37
CA CYS A 179 2.28 11.26 8.85
C CYS A 179 2.39 11.09 10.38
N ALA A 180 3.59 11.24 10.94
CA ALA A 180 3.80 11.16 12.38
C ALA A 180 3.10 12.31 13.13
N ALA A 181 3.15 13.54 12.58
CA ALA A 181 2.46 14.69 13.15
C ALA A 181 0.93 14.50 13.15
N GLY A 182 0.36 14.04 12.02
CA GLY A 182 -1.07 13.74 11.93
C GLY A 182 -1.53 12.65 12.88
N LEU A 183 -0.74 11.58 13.02
CA LEU A 183 -1.06 10.47 13.92
C LEU A 183 -0.97 10.88 15.40
N LYS A 184 0.04 11.67 15.78
CA LYS A 184 0.14 12.26 17.12
C LYS A 184 -1.04 13.20 17.40
N TRP A 185 -1.47 13.98 16.41
CA TRP A 185 -2.64 14.85 16.54
C TRP A 185 -3.92 14.03 16.78
N VAL A 186 -4.16 12.96 16.02
CA VAL A 186 -5.29 12.06 16.22
C VAL A 186 -5.27 11.46 17.63
N HIS A 187 -4.12 10.99 18.10
CA HIS A 187 -3.99 10.44 19.44
C HIS A 187 -4.34 11.47 20.53
N ALA A 188 -3.93 12.72 20.37
CA ALA A 188 -4.22 13.82 21.29
C ALA A 188 -5.69 14.28 21.25
N HIS A 189 -6.40 14.10 20.13
CA HIS A 189 -7.78 14.57 19.92
C HIS A 189 -8.81 13.43 19.85
N ARG A 190 -8.47 12.22 20.34
CA ARG A 190 -9.34 11.04 20.24
C ARG A 190 -10.76 11.27 20.81
N ASP A 191 -10.87 12.02 21.89
CA ASP A 191 -12.16 12.26 22.56
C ASP A 191 -13.04 13.17 21.70
N GLU A 192 -12.44 14.19 21.05
CA GLU A 192 -13.11 15.07 20.09
C GLU A 192 -13.56 14.31 18.85
N LEU A 193 -12.72 13.42 18.33
CA LEU A 193 -12.99 12.61 17.14
C LEU A 193 -13.98 11.46 17.40
N GLY A 194 -14.31 11.19 18.67
CA GLY A 194 -15.12 10.03 19.05
C GLY A 194 -14.42 8.71 18.70
N VAL A 195 -13.12 8.63 18.99
CA VAL A 195 -12.24 7.50 18.72
C VAL A 195 -12.04 6.69 20.00
N THR A 196 -12.18 5.36 19.92
CA THR A 196 -11.73 4.44 20.99
C THR A 196 -10.22 4.59 21.18
N GLY A 197 -9.64 4.20 22.31
CA GLY A 197 -8.17 4.21 22.48
C GLY A 197 -7.37 3.42 21.44
N THR A 198 -8.03 2.81 20.46
CA THR A 198 -7.49 2.02 19.36
C THR A 198 -7.34 2.83 18.07
N THR A 199 -6.10 2.89 17.57
CA THR A 199 -5.75 3.43 16.26
C THR A 199 -4.96 2.41 15.46
N VAL A 200 -5.48 2.02 14.29
CA VAL A 200 -4.77 1.20 13.32
C VAL A 200 -4.25 2.08 12.20
N VAL A 201 -2.95 1.99 11.92
CA VAL A 201 -2.34 2.63 10.75
C VAL A 201 -2.49 1.72 9.55
N THR A 202 -2.98 2.24 8.44
CA THR A 202 -3.17 1.48 7.20
C THR A 202 -2.57 2.20 6.01
N GLY A 203 -2.11 1.44 5.02
CA GLY A 203 -1.74 2.02 3.73
C GLY A 203 -1.50 0.95 2.69
N ASP A 204 -1.44 1.37 1.43
CA ASP A 204 -1.18 0.55 0.25
C ASP A 204 0.14 0.94 -0.42
N SER A 205 0.89 -0.01 -0.98
CA SER A 205 2.10 0.30 -1.78
C SER A 205 3.12 1.16 -1.02
N GLY A 206 3.38 2.38 -1.49
CA GLY A 206 4.20 3.36 -0.76
C GLY A 206 3.58 3.84 0.56
N GLY A 207 2.26 3.89 0.67
CA GLY A 207 1.55 4.14 1.92
C GLY A 207 1.73 3.00 2.90
N ALA A 208 1.82 1.76 2.41
CA ALA A 208 2.15 0.60 3.23
C ALA A 208 3.61 0.64 3.75
N ASN A 209 4.55 1.24 3.01
CA ASN A 209 5.89 1.56 3.54
C ASN A 209 5.79 2.50 4.74
N LEU A 210 5.16 3.66 4.56
CA LEU A 210 4.97 4.63 5.63
C LEU A 210 4.23 4.02 6.82
N ALA A 211 3.21 3.19 6.58
CA ALA A 211 2.43 2.52 7.60
C ALA A 211 3.27 1.60 8.49
N VAL A 212 4.19 0.81 7.91
CA VAL A 212 5.08 -0.06 8.70
C VAL A 212 6.33 0.65 9.23
N ALA A 213 6.71 1.79 8.65
CA ALA A 213 7.80 2.64 9.14
C ALA A 213 7.41 3.48 10.36
N LEU A 214 6.16 3.95 10.43
CA LEU A 214 5.62 4.75 11.54
C LEU A 214 5.81 4.11 12.92
N PRO A 215 5.49 2.82 13.17
CA PRO A 215 5.74 2.20 14.48
C PRO A 215 7.24 2.09 14.81
N ILE A 216 8.13 1.92 13.81
CA ILE A 216 9.58 1.96 14.04
C ILE A 216 10.01 3.36 14.49
N LYS A 217 9.54 4.40 13.80
CA LYS A 217 9.77 5.80 14.19
C LYS A 217 9.19 6.11 15.56
N ALA A 218 7.97 5.68 15.84
CA ALA A 218 7.28 5.89 17.11
C ALA A 218 8.00 5.24 18.29
N LYS A 219 8.54 4.04 18.09
CA LYS A 219 9.39 3.37 19.08
C LYS A 219 10.69 4.13 19.34
N ARG A 220 11.38 4.60 18.29
CA ARG A 220 12.63 5.38 18.42
C ARG A 220 12.41 6.70 19.16
N GLU A 221 11.25 7.31 18.97
CA GLU A 221 10.91 8.63 19.52
C GLU A 221 10.06 8.59 20.80
N GLY A 222 9.62 7.41 21.25
CA GLY A 222 8.91 7.24 22.52
C GLY A 222 7.41 7.59 22.52
N TRP A 223 6.72 7.41 21.39
CA TRP A 223 5.26 7.65 21.26
C TRP A 223 4.51 6.46 20.63
N LEU A 224 5.03 5.24 20.79
CA LEU A 224 4.46 4.02 20.21
C LEU A 224 3.02 3.73 20.69
N ASP A 225 2.61 4.29 21.83
CA ASP A 225 1.26 4.24 22.39
C ASP A 225 0.18 4.90 21.52
N ALA A 226 0.58 5.70 20.53
CA ALA A 226 -0.34 6.21 19.51
C ALA A 226 -0.81 5.15 18.49
N ILE A 227 -0.19 3.96 18.47
CA ILE A 227 -0.38 2.94 17.43
C ILE A 227 -0.76 1.61 18.06
N SER A 228 -2.01 1.19 17.86
CA SER A 228 -2.53 -0.07 18.39
C SER A 228 -2.29 -1.25 17.45
N GLY A 229 -2.16 -0.99 16.15
CA GLY A 229 -1.89 -2.01 15.14
C GLY A 229 -1.56 -1.40 13.77
N VAL A 230 -1.06 -2.24 12.86
CA VAL A 230 -0.75 -1.83 11.48
C VAL A 230 -1.36 -2.83 10.50
N TYR A 231 -2.00 -2.33 9.45
CA TYR A 231 -2.49 -3.13 8.33
C TYR A 231 -1.87 -2.60 7.02
N ALA A 232 -0.89 -3.32 6.47
CA ALA A 232 -0.12 -2.89 5.31
C ALA A 232 -0.47 -3.73 4.07
N GLN A 233 -0.84 -3.06 2.98
CA GLN A 233 -1.31 -3.66 1.73
C GLN A 233 -0.26 -3.51 0.64
N CYS A 234 0.20 -4.62 0.08
CA CYS A 234 1.20 -4.69 -1.00
C CYS A 234 2.41 -3.76 -0.77
N PRO A 235 3.17 -3.93 0.34
CA PRO A 235 4.17 -2.95 0.77
C PRO A 235 5.33 -2.78 -0.23
N TYR A 236 5.66 -1.52 -0.53
CA TYR A 236 6.81 -1.09 -1.34
C TYR A 236 7.99 -0.67 -0.45
N ILE A 237 8.84 -1.60 -0.03
CA ILE A 237 9.70 -1.44 1.17
C ILE A 237 11.16 -1.83 0.99
N LEU A 238 11.55 -2.40 -0.16
CA LEU A 238 12.89 -2.97 -0.36
C LEU A 238 14.04 -1.94 -0.40
N GLY A 239 13.82 -0.78 -1.03
CA GLY A 239 14.76 0.33 -1.17
C GLY A 239 15.79 0.24 -2.29
N ASP A 240 16.26 -0.96 -2.64
CA ASP A 240 17.15 -1.18 -3.78
C ASP A 240 17.09 -2.62 -4.35
N GLY A 241 17.71 -2.87 -5.49
CA GLY A 241 17.82 -4.23 -6.02
C GLY A 241 16.61 -4.74 -6.80
N TRP A 242 15.60 -3.88 -7.05
CA TRP A 242 14.43 -4.24 -7.85
C TRP A 242 14.77 -4.54 -9.31
N ALA A 243 15.74 -3.81 -9.88
CA ALA A 243 16.10 -3.88 -11.30
C ALA A 243 16.87 -5.17 -11.63
N GLU A 244 17.85 -5.50 -10.79
CA GLU A 244 18.65 -6.72 -10.87
C GLU A 244 17.76 -7.95 -10.63
N GLY A 245 16.78 -7.79 -9.74
CA GLY A 245 16.00 -8.86 -9.18
C GLY A 245 16.83 -9.72 -8.23
N ARG A 246 16.14 -10.38 -7.29
CA ARG A 246 16.76 -11.06 -6.17
C ARG A 246 16.27 -12.50 -6.11
N PRO A 247 17.15 -13.52 -5.96
CA PRO A 247 16.72 -14.91 -5.85
C PRO A 247 15.73 -15.15 -4.73
N GLU A 248 15.82 -14.38 -3.64
CA GLU A 248 14.92 -14.42 -2.50
C GLU A 248 13.58 -13.68 -2.72
N LEU A 249 13.44 -12.91 -3.81
CA LEU A 249 12.23 -12.20 -4.22
C LEU A 249 11.83 -12.58 -5.66
N PRO A 250 11.51 -13.85 -5.94
CA PRO A 250 11.17 -14.31 -7.29
C PRO A 250 9.98 -13.57 -7.92
N SER A 251 9.05 -13.02 -7.12
CA SER A 251 7.90 -12.23 -7.60
C SER A 251 8.31 -11.06 -8.49
N LEU A 252 9.48 -10.45 -8.24
CA LEU A 252 10.02 -9.34 -9.05
C LEU A 252 10.27 -9.72 -10.51
N HIS A 253 10.48 -11.01 -10.78
CA HIS A 253 10.58 -11.55 -12.14
C HIS A 253 9.28 -12.21 -12.58
N GLU A 254 8.69 -13.03 -11.71
CA GLU A 254 7.47 -13.79 -11.95
C GLU A 254 6.32 -12.92 -12.46
N ASN A 255 6.16 -11.75 -11.84
CA ASN A 255 5.04 -10.83 -12.08
C ASN A 255 5.53 -9.49 -12.65
N ASN A 256 6.74 -9.42 -13.21
CA ASN A 256 7.20 -8.18 -13.83
C ASN A 256 6.30 -7.78 -15.00
N GLN A 257 6.00 -6.50 -15.13
CA GLN A 257 5.09 -5.92 -16.13
C GLN A 257 3.62 -6.26 -15.89
N TYR A 258 3.26 -6.93 -14.79
CA TYR A 258 1.88 -7.17 -14.44
C TYR A 258 1.38 -5.94 -13.68
N TRP A 259 0.67 -5.06 -14.41
CA TRP A 259 0.21 -3.74 -13.96
C TRP A 259 1.34 -2.74 -13.64
N LEU A 260 2.40 -3.18 -12.96
CA LEU A 260 3.61 -2.41 -12.69
C LEU A 260 4.82 -3.04 -13.36
N ASN A 261 5.71 -2.18 -13.85
CA ASN A 261 7.02 -2.57 -14.34
C ASN A 261 8.08 -2.30 -13.27
N ARG A 262 8.91 -3.30 -12.97
CA ARG A 262 9.94 -3.19 -11.94
C ARG A 262 10.97 -2.09 -12.19
N SER A 263 11.12 -1.62 -13.44
CA SER A 263 11.99 -0.47 -13.76
C SER A 263 11.52 0.84 -13.13
N LEU A 264 10.23 0.95 -12.76
CA LEU A 264 9.67 2.15 -12.13
C LEU A 264 10.19 2.31 -10.68
N PHE A 265 10.35 1.21 -9.97
CA PHE A 265 10.69 1.18 -8.55
C PHE A 265 11.99 1.95 -8.20
N PRO A 266 13.16 1.67 -8.81
CA PRO A 266 14.37 2.41 -8.48
C PRO A 266 14.29 3.91 -8.82
N LEU A 267 13.47 4.33 -9.79
CA LEU A 267 13.24 5.74 -10.09
C LEU A 267 12.50 6.43 -8.95
N LEU A 268 11.44 5.81 -8.44
CA LEU A 268 10.69 6.33 -7.30
C LEU A 268 11.57 6.36 -6.04
N ALA A 269 12.38 5.33 -5.84
CA ALA A 269 13.34 5.30 -4.72
C ALA A 269 14.35 6.46 -4.79
N GLU A 270 14.92 6.75 -5.96
CA GLU A 270 15.85 7.88 -6.13
C GLU A 270 15.17 9.25 -5.97
N VAL A 271 13.90 9.38 -6.36
CA VAL A 271 13.14 10.62 -6.10
C VAL A 271 12.90 10.82 -4.60
N TYR A 272 12.55 9.74 -3.89
CA TYR A 272 12.24 9.73 -2.46
C TYR A 272 13.48 9.89 -1.55
N ASP A 273 14.57 9.15 -1.85
CA ASP A 273 15.82 9.14 -1.09
C ASP A 273 17.02 9.38 -2.04
N PRO A 274 17.27 10.64 -2.44
CA PRO A 274 18.28 10.97 -3.46
C PRO A 274 19.67 10.50 -3.07
N GLY A 275 20.35 9.80 -3.98
CA GLY A 275 21.66 9.21 -3.74
C GLY A 275 21.65 8.08 -2.70
N ALA A 276 20.47 7.52 -2.40
CA ALA A 276 20.29 6.43 -1.43
C ALA A 276 20.88 6.77 -0.05
N ALA A 277 20.76 8.04 0.37
CA ALA A 277 21.37 8.55 1.60
C ALA A 277 20.86 7.84 2.86
N ASN A 278 19.66 7.27 2.81
CA ASN A 278 18.97 6.57 3.89
C ASN A 278 18.70 5.10 3.55
N ALA A 279 19.44 4.51 2.61
CA ALA A 279 19.25 3.14 2.11
C ALA A 279 19.23 2.02 3.17
N ASN A 280 19.80 2.29 4.35
CA ASN A 280 19.85 1.37 5.49
C ASN A 280 18.98 1.82 6.68
N ASP A 281 18.28 2.95 6.59
CA ASP A 281 17.36 3.38 7.64
C ASP A 281 15.99 2.69 7.47
N PRO A 282 15.56 1.84 8.41
CA PRO A 282 14.27 1.17 8.32
C PRO A 282 13.05 2.08 8.50
N THR A 283 13.21 3.37 8.82
CA THR A 283 12.12 4.34 8.71
C THR A 283 11.97 4.90 7.28
N CYS A 284 12.96 4.69 6.42
CA CYS A 284 12.91 5.00 4.98
C CYS A 284 12.57 3.74 4.17
N TRP A 285 13.27 2.64 4.45
CA TRP A 285 13.10 1.35 3.77
C TRP A 285 12.91 0.21 4.79
N PRO A 286 11.67 -0.07 5.21
CA PRO A 286 11.36 -1.05 6.26
C PRO A 286 11.93 -2.45 6.03
N TYR A 287 12.18 -2.86 4.78
CA TYR A 287 12.85 -4.11 4.50
C TYR A 287 14.25 -4.22 5.13
N ARG A 288 14.86 -3.11 5.56
CA ARG A 288 16.14 -3.06 6.29
C ARG A 288 16.02 -3.24 7.80
N ALA A 289 14.82 -3.30 8.36
CA ALA A 289 14.61 -3.36 9.81
C ALA A 289 15.33 -4.55 10.45
N THR A 290 16.05 -4.33 11.54
CA THR A 290 16.64 -5.39 12.34
C THR A 290 15.62 -5.94 13.33
N ASP A 291 15.90 -7.10 13.95
CA ASP A 291 15.06 -7.61 15.05
C ASP A 291 14.92 -6.58 16.19
N ALA A 292 15.98 -5.81 16.46
CA ALA A 292 15.97 -4.76 17.47
C ALA A 292 15.05 -3.59 17.09
N ASP A 293 14.90 -3.27 15.80
CA ASP A 293 13.93 -2.27 15.35
C ASP A 293 12.50 -2.78 15.57
N LEU A 294 12.23 -4.05 15.25
CA LEU A 294 10.89 -4.64 15.22
C LEU A 294 10.37 -5.16 16.57
N GLN A 295 11.23 -5.56 17.51
CA GLN A 295 10.81 -6.11 18.80
C GLN A 295 9.90 -5.14 19.57
N GLY A 296 8.74 -5.61 20.03
CA GLY A 296 7.79 -4.79 20.80
C GLY A 296 6.94 -3.83 19.97
N LEU A 297 6.99 -3.89 18.63
CA LEU A 297 6.00 -3.23 17.79
C LEU A 297 4.59 -3.85 17.99
N PRO A 298 3.51 -3.08 17.73
CA PRO A 298 2.14 -3.57 17.88
C PRO A 298 1.80 -4.68 16.87
N PRO A 299 0.65 -5.37 16.99
CA PRO A 299 0.20 -6.36 16.02
C PRO A 299 0.16 -5.83 14.58
N HIS A 300 0.50 -6.68 13.61
CA HIS A 300 0.54 -6.34 12.18
C HIS A 300 -0.28 -7.31 11.32
N VAL A 301 -0.92 -6.78 10.28
CA VAL A 301 -1.41 -7.55 9.14
C VAL A 301 -0.63 -7.13 7.90
N ILE A 302 -0.04 -8.08 7.18
CA ILE A 302 0.61 -7.88 5.90
C ILE A 302 -0.24 -8.57 4.82
N SER A 303 -0.91 -7.77 4.01
CA SER A 303 -1.73 -8.22 2.87
C SER A 303 -0.92 -8.06 1.59
N VAL A 304 -0.77 -9.10 0.80
CA VAL A 304 -0.10 -9.04 -0.51
C VAL A 304 -1.01 -9.60 -1.60
N ASP A 305 -0.80 -9.18 -2.83
CA ASP A 305 -1.57 -9.65 -3.98
C ASP A 305 -0.79 -10.74 -4.75
N GLU A 306 -1.49 -11.75 -5.28
CA GLU A 306 -0.84 -12.96 -5.84
C GLU A 306 0.03 -12.67 -7.06
N VAL A 307 -0.48 -11.84 -7.98
CA VAL A 307 0.19 -11.51 -9.25
C VAL A 307 0.80 -10.10 -9.21
N ASP A 308 1.36 -9.74 -8.06
CA ASP A 308 2.11 -8.51 -7.80
C ASP A 308 3.64 -8.76 -7.80
N PRO A 309 4.46 -7.94 -8.49
CA PRO A 309 5.90 -8.01 -8.37
C PRO A 309 6.44 -7.78 -6.94
N LEU A 310 5.75 -7.00 -6.11
CA LEU A 310 6.16 -6.67 -4.73
C LEU A 310 5.69 -7.70 -3.68
N ARG A 311 5.02 -8.78 -4.11
CA ARG A 311 4.48 -9.81 -3.21
C ARG A 311 5.53 -10.34 -2.22
N ASP A 312 6.70 -10.73 -2.72
CA ASP A 312 7.66 -11.46 -1.88
C ASP A 312 8.36 -10.54 -0.86
N GLU A 313 8.54 -9.25 -1.13
CA GLU A 313 9.13 -8.34 -0.14
C GLU A 313 8.18 -8.12 1.05
N GLY A 314 6.87 -8.05 0.81
CA GLY A 314 5.87 -8.06 1.86
C GLY A 314 5.87 -9.35 2.68
N LEU A 315 5.89 -10.52 2.03
CA LEU A 315 5.95 -11.81 2.72
C LEU A 315 7.23 -11.97 3.55
N GLN A 316 8.36 -11.45 3.07
CA GLN A 316 9.61 -11.43 3.82
C GLN A 316 9.53 -10.49 5.03
N TYR A 317 8.92 -9.31 4.90
CA TYR A 317 8.71 -8.42 6.04
C TYR A 317 7.80 -9.04 7.12
N HIS A 318 6.73 -9.73 6.73
CA HIS A 318 5.91 -10.52 7.64
C HIS A 318 6.75 -11.55 8.43
N ARG A 319 7.64 -12.29 7.75
CA ARG A 319 8.53 -13.25 8.42
C ARG A 319 9.50 -12.57 9.41
N LYS A 320 10.00 -11.38 9.08
CA LYS A 320 10.85 -10.58 9.98
C LYS A 320 10.10 -10.13 11.24
N LEU A 321 8.83 -9.71 11.10
CA LEU A 321 7.97 -9.39 12.24
C LEU A 321 7.82 -10.60 13.17
N LEU A 322 7.50 -11.78 12.61
CA LEU A 322 7.40 -13.02 13.39
C LEU A 322 8.71 -13.40 14.07
N ALA A 323 9.84 -13.30 13.36
CA ALA A 323 11.17 -13.59 13.92
C ALA A 323 11.52 -12.66 15.10
N ALA A 324 11.09 -11.40 15.05
CA ALA A 324 11.25 -10.42 16.12
C ALA A 324 10.20 -10.56 17.25
N GLY A 325 9.30 -11.54 17.18
CA GLY A 325 8.27 -11.80 18.19
C GLY A 325 7.06 -10.87 18.11
N VAL A 326 6.87 -10.14 17.00
CA VAL A 326 5.69 -9.30 16.77
C VAL A 326 4.52 -10.18 16.30
N PRO A 327 3.33 -10.08 16.91
CA PRO A 327 2.14 -10.75 16.40
C PRO A 327 1.85 -10.28 14.97
N SER A 328 1.95 -11.18 13.99
CA SER A 328 1.74 -10.83 12.60
C SER A 328 0.88 -11.86 11.87
N VAL A 329 -0.07 -11.37 11.07
CA VAL A 329 -0.85 -12.17 10.12
C VAL A 329 -0.38 -11.83 8.71
N GLY A 330 -0.06 -12.85 7.92
CA GLY A 330 0.22 -12.71 6.49
C GLY A 330 -0.93 -13.29 5.67
N LYS A 331 -1.37 -12.58 4.63
CA LYS A 331 -2.40 -13.06 3.69
C LYS A 331 -2.01 -12.76 2.25
N VAL A 332 -2.49 -13.61 1.34
CA VAL A 332 -2.35 -13.42 -0.10
C VAL A 332 -3.75 -13.31 -0.71
N ASN A 333 -4.03 -12.23 -1.43
CA ASN A 333 -5.24 -12.09 -2.21
C ASN A 333 -5.03 -12.72 -3.59
N LEU A 334 -5.67 -13.87 -3.80
CA LEU A 334 -5.53 -14.63 -5.04
C LEU A 334 -6.16 -13.90 -6.23
N GLY A 335 -5.49 -14.00 -7.37
CA GLY A 335 -5.89 -13.44 -8.66
C GLY A 335 -5.79 -11.93 -8.83
N LEU A 336 -5.30 -11.20 -7.84
CA LEU A 336 -5.18 -9.75 -7.88
C LEU A 336 -3.78 -9.30 -8.30
N CYS A 337 -3.70 -8.27 -9.14
CA CYS A 337 -2.49 -7.48 -9.33
C CYS A 337 -2.30 -6.50 -8.18
N HIS A 338 -1.15 -5.82 -8.15
CA HIS A 338 -0.80 -4.86 -7.11
C HIS A 338 -1.94 -3.86 -6.78
N VAL A 339 -2.39 -3.86 -5.53
CA VAL A 339 -3.45 -3.01 -4.96
C VAL A 339 -4.85 -3.31 -5.54
N GLY A 340 -5.02 -4.49 -6.14
CA GLY A 340 -6.27 -4.88 -6.80
C GLY A 340 -7.47 -4.92 -5.85
N GLU A 341 -7.24 -5.18 -4.57
CA GLU A 341 -8.31 -5.20 -3.56
C GLU A 341 -8.93 -3.81 -3.27
N ILE A 342 -8.24 -2.72 -3.64
CA ILE A 342 -8.73 -1.33 -3.48
C ILE A 342 -9.19 -0.75 -4.83
N LEU A 343 -8.53 -1.08 -5.94
CA LEU A 343 -8.75 -0.41 -7.23
C LEU A 343 -10.09 -0.77 -7.89
N PHE A 344 -10.52 -2.02 -7.81
CA PHE A 344 -11.57 -2.56 -8.68
C PHE A 344 -12.94 -2.68 -8.01
N ARG A 345 -13.33 -1.71 -7.17
CA ARG A 345 -14.59 -1.74 -6.42
C ARG A 345 -15.83 -2.06 -7.26
N SER A 346 -15.95 -1.46 -8.45
CA SER A 346 -17.11 -1.66 -9.33
C SER A 346 -17.14 -3.07 -9.95
N ALA A 347 -15.97 -3.57 -10.39
CA ALA A 347 -15.88 -4.86 -11.09
C ALA A 347 -15.74 -6.07 -10.15
N MET A 348 -15.19 -5.86 -8.95
CA MET A 348 -14.93 -6.88 -7.92
C MET A 348 -15.40 -6.41 -6.54
N PRO A 349 -16.71 -6.10 -6.36
CA PRO A 349 -17.24 -5.53 -5.12
C PRO A 349 -17.12 -6.48 -3.93
N ASP A 350 -17.13 -7.79 -4.17
CA ASP A 350 -16.91 -8.85 -3.18
C ASP A 350 -15.49 -8.84 -2.62
N VAL A 351 -14.48 -8.69 -3.49
CA VAL A 351 -13.06 -8.57 -3.12
C VAL A 351 -12.84 -7.30 -2.32
N TYR A 352 -13.34 -6.17 -2.83
CA TYR A 352 -13.25 -4.89 -2.16
C TYR A 352 -13.92 -4.89 -0.78
N ALA A 353 -15.17 -5.38 -0.71
CA ALA A 353 -15.89 -5.49 0.57
C ALA A 353 -15.21 -6.46 1.55
N ASN A 354 -14.50 -7.48 1.06
CA ASN A 354 -13.68 -8.35 1.90
C ASN A 354 -12.52 -7.59 2.53
N ALA A 355 -11.79 -6.79 1.75
CA ALA A 355 -10.72 -5.96 2.27
C ALA A 355 -11.22 -4.96 3.33
N VAL A 356 -12.37 -4.31 3.09
CA VAL A 356 -13.02 -3.41 4.07
C VAL A 356 -13.33 -4.14 5.39
N ARG A 357 -13.93 -5.34 5.31
CA ARG A 357 -14.23 -6.16 6.50
C ARG A 357 -12.97 -6.60 7.24
N ASP A 358 -11.90 -6.93 6.52
CA ASP A 358 -10.66 -7.40 7.11
C ASP A 358 -9.96 -6.29 7.89
N VAL A 359 -9.84 -5.09 7.29
CA VAL A 359 -9.25 -3.92 7.95
C VAL A 359 -10.07 -3.49 9.17
N THR A 360 -11.39 -3.34 9.01
CA THR A 360 -12.26 -2.93 10.12
C THR A 360 -12.40 -4.01 11.20
N GLY A 361 -12.38 -5.28 10.80
CA GLY A 361 -12.36 -6.43 11.71
C GLY A 361 -11.10 -6.47 12.55
N PHE A 362 -9.94 -6.24 11.93
CA PHE A 362 -8.67 -6.11 12.64
C PHE A 362 -8.69 -4.94 13.63
N ALA A 363 -9.14 -3.76 13.21
CA ALA A 363 -9.24 -2.60 14.10
C ALA A 363 -10.16 -2.86 15.31
N ARG A 364 -11.30 -3.54 15.11
CA ARG A 364 -12.19 -3.95 16.21
C ARG A 364 -11.59 -5.00 17.14
N SER A 365 -10.72 -5.88 16.63
CA SER A 365 -10.09 -6.91 17.45
C SER A 365 -9.08 -6.36 18.47
N LEU A 366 -8.67 -5.09 18.28
CA LEU A 366 -7.73 -4.37 19.13
C LEU A 366 -8.43 -3.36 20.06
N ALA A 367 -9.77 -3.28 20.04
CA ALA A 367 -10.58 -2.32 20.78
C ALA A 367 -10.99 -2.78 22.19
#